data_AF-A0A286EJN6-F1
#
_entry.id   AF-A0A286EJN6-F1
#
_cell.length_a   1.000
_cell.length_b   1.000
_cell.length_c   1.000
_cell.angle_alpha   90.00
_cell.angle_beta   90.00
_cell.angle_gamma   90.00
#
_symmetry.space_group_name_H-M   'P 1'
#
loop_
_entity.id
_entity.type
_entity.pdbx_description
1 polymer ?
#
loop_
_entity_poly.entity_id
_entity_poly.type
_entity_poly.pdbx_seq_one_letter_code
_entity_poly.pdbx_strand_id
1 'polypeptide(L)'
;MANRIATLTVDCRDAVLLANFWCRVLGWSAVARNGDDVTIAGATAPFRIDFMQMPEASGKTRNKIHLDLVATDTDQQRELERLIGHGARPLALGDGEGDGGVSWHVLADPEGNEFCLLRDAEPLAAPPASAPEPESAPEPELAPKPELAPEPALAPEPELAPEPEPAPIPDAVRTEFVDPAPVAAVQSESTEPSESTEPSESTEQRESTEQPETPEQPESTAQPETPEQPESAEQHEEAVSQLREMIRARMHRTK
;
A
#
# COMPACT_ATOMS: atom_id res chain seq x y z
N MET A 1 27.38 14.13 -13.54
CA MET A 1 26.55 13.29 -14.43
C MET A 1 25.16 13.20 -13.83
N ALA A 2 24.10 13.21 -14.66
CA ALA A 2 22.73 13.11 -14.19
C ALA A 2 22.26 11.64 -14.18
N ASN A 3 21.37 11.30 -13.24
CA ASN A 3 20.75 9.98 -13.13
C ASN A 3 19.39 9.95 -13.83
N ARG A 4 18.94 8.76 -14.26
CA ARG A 4 17.56 8.54 -14.73
C ARG A 4 16.83 7.57 -13.81
N ILE A 5 15.51 7.70 -13.73
CA ILE A 5 14.66 6.68 -13.12
C ILE A 5 14.64 5.48 -14.07
N ALA A 6 14.98 4.29 -13.56
CA ALA A 6 14.94 3.05 -14.34
C ALA A 6 13.69 2.22 -14.05
N THR A 7 13.27 2.22 -12.79
CA THR A 7 12.17 1.40 -12.29
C THR A 7 11.43 2.16 -11.19
N LEU A 8 10.11 2.04 -11.19
CA LEU A 8 9.25 2.32 -10.05
C LEU A 8 8.80 0.98 -9.46
N THR A 9 9.10 0.74 -8.19
CA THR A 9 8.71 -0.50 -7.51
C THR A 9 7.51 -0.24 -6.62
N VAL A 10 6.51 -1.11 -6.70
CA VAL A 10 5.26 -1.02 -5.95
C VAL A 10 5.05 -2.32 -5.19
N ASP A 11 5.10 -2.24 -3.87
CA ASP A 11 4.72 -3.37 -3.01
C ASP A 11 3.20 -3.52 -3.00
N CYS A 12 2.72 -4.74 -3.13
CA CYS A 12 1.30 -5.03 -3.33
C CYS A 12 0.91 -6.40 -2.79
N ARG A 13 -0.38 -6.62 -2.54
CA ARG A 13 -0.89 -7.93 -2.08
C ARG A 13 -1.16 -8.86 -3.25
N ASP A 14 -1.56 -8.33 -4.39
CA ASP A 14 -1.82 -9.06 -5.64
C ASP A 14 -1.18 -8.33 -6.83
N ALA A 15 0.03 -8.78 -7.19
CA ALA A 15 0.81 -8.18 -8.27
C ALA A 15 0.15 -8.35 -9.65
N VAL A 16 -0.59 -9.45 -9.86
CA VAL A 16 -1.27 -9.72 -11.13
C VAL A 16 -2.47 -8.78 -11.30
N LEU A 17 -3.25 -8.56 -10.25
CA LEU A 17 -4.36 -7.62 -10.23
C LEU A 17 -3.89 -6.20 -10.56
N LEU A 18 -2.86 -5.71 -9.87
CA LEU A 18 -2.33 -4.37 -10.13
C LEU A 18 -1.70 -4.25 -11.50
N ALA A 19 -0.89 -5.22 -11.94
CA ALA A 19 -0.29 -5.18 -13.26
C ALA A 19 -1.35 -5.11 -14.37
N ASN A 20 -2.42 -5.90 -14.28
CA ASN A 20 -3.51 -5.86 -15.24
C ASN A 20 -4.23 -4.52 -15.26
N PHE A 21 -4.49 -3.94 -14.08
CA PHE A 21 -5.08 -2.61 -13.96
C PHE A 21 -4.18 -1.56 -14.63
N TRP A 22 -2.92 -1.49 -14.23
CA TRP A 22 -1.98 -0.47 -14.72
C TRP A 22 -1.62 -0.65 -16.20
N CYS A 23 -1.59 -1.87 -16.73
CA CYS A 23 -1.50 -2.11 -18.18
C CYS A 23 -2.66 -1.46 -18.94
N ARG A 24 -3.89 -1.62 -18.46
CA ARG A 24 -5.07 -1.01 -19.10
C ARG A 24 -5.09 0.51 -18.95
N VAL A 25 -4.67 1.02 -17.80
CA VAL A 25 -4.59 2.47 -17.52
C VAL A 25 -3.58 3.14 -18.45
N LEU A 26 -2.36 2.60 -18.53
CA LEU A 26 -1.24 3.24 -19.24
C LEU A 26 -1.12 2.83 -20.72
N GLY A 27 -1.91 1.84 -21.17
CA GLY A 27 -1.73 1.21 -22.50
C GLY A 27 -0.42 0.42 -22.60
N TRP A 28 0.08 -0.09 -21.47
CA TRP A 28 1.35 -0.84 -21.37
C TRP A 28 1.10 -2.34 -21.39
N SER A 29 2.17 -3.14 -21.36
CA SER A 29 2.09 -4.61 -21.33
C SER A 29 2.99 -5.20 -20.24
N ALA A 30 2.61 -6.37 -19.73
CA ALA A 30 3.49 -7.17 -18.89
C ALA A 30 4.64 -7.70 -19.73
N VAL A 31 5.88 -7.45 -19.29
CA VAL A 31 7.11 -7.81 -20.02
C VAL A 31 7.95 -8.86 -19.28
N ALA A 32 7.72 -9.03 -17.99
CA ALA A 32 8.33 -10.11 -17.21
C ALA A 32 7.41 -10.54 -16.07
N ARG A 33 7.59 -11.80 -15.65
CA ARG A 33 6.98 -12.38 -14.45
C ARG A 33 8.04 -13.23 -13.76
N ASN A 34 8.20 -13.06 -12.45
CA ASN A 34 9.14 -13.84 -11.65
C ASN A 34 8.46 -14.32 -10.39
N GLY A 35 8.07 -15.60 -10.36
CA GLY A 35 7.16 -16.10 -9.35
C GLY A 35 5.83 -15.35 -9.39
N ASP A 36 5.52 -14.67 -8.30
CA ASP A 36 4.31 -13.86 -8.16
C ASP A 36 4.50 -12.40 -8.59
N ASP A 37 5.74 -11.92 -8.72
CA ASP A 37 6.03 -10.55 -9.11
C ASP A 37 5.78 -10.33 -10.61
N VAL A 38 5.32 -9.13 -10.96
CA VAL A 38 5.00 -8.75 -12.35
C VAL A 38 5.63 -7.43 -12.72
N THR A 39 6.31 -7.38 -13.86
CA THR A 39 6.88 -6.16 -14.44
C THR A 39 6.08 -5.73 -15.66
N ILE A 40 5.70 -4.46 -15.70
CA ILE A 40 5.06 -3.83 -16.88
C ILE A 40 5.94 -2.73 -17.47
N ALA A 41 5.87 -2.57 -18.79
CA ALA A 41 6.56 -1.50 -19.49
C ALA A 41 5.79 -1.06 -20.74
N GLY A 42 5.90 0.23 -21.08
CA GLY A 42 5.47 0.77 -22.37
C GLY A 42 6.60 0.69 -23.39
N ALA A 43 6.25 0.55 -24.68
CA ALA A 43 7.24 0.42 -25.76
C ALA A 43 8.26 1.58 -25.83
N THR A 44 7.84 2.79 -25.42
CA THR A 44 8.65 4.01 -25.41
C THR A 44 8.80 4.61 -24.01
N ALA A 45 8.37 3.89 -22.97
CA ALA A 45 8.42 4.39 -21.61
C ALA A 45 9.87 4.49 -21.09
N PRO A 46 10.26 5.59 -20.41
CA PRO A 46 11.63 5.77 -19.94
C PRO A 46 11.98 4.91 -18.71
N PHE A 47 10.98 4.33 -18.05
CA PHE A 47 11.10 3.42 -16.91
C PHE A 47 10.03 2.32 -17.00
N ARG A 48 10.18 1.29 -16.18
CA ARG A 48 9.21 0.21 -15.98
C ARG A 48 8.61 0.25 -14.58
N ILE A 49 7.50 -0.46 -14.38
CA ILE A 49 6.91 -0.63 -13.04
C ILE A 49 7.03 -2.10 -12.65
N ASP A 50 7.63 -2.35 -11.49
CA ASP A 50 7.79 -3.68 -10.89
C ASP A 50 6.78 -3.80 -9.72
N PHE A 51 5.79 -4.67 -9.84
CA PHE A 51 4.84 -5.01 -8.78
C PHE A 51 5.37 -6.20 -7.98
N MET A 52 5.74 -5.95 -6.73
CA MET A 52 6.34 -6.94 -5.84
C MET A 52 5.27 -7.47 -4.89
N GLN A 53 4.99 -8.77 -4.96
CA GLN A 53 3.94 -9.36 -4.15
C GLN A 53 4.45 -9.60 -2.72
N MET A 54 3.81 -8.93 -1.75
CA MET A 54 4.13 -9.00 -0.32
C MET A 54 2.87 -9.34 0.49
N PRO A 55 2.55 -10.65 0.64
CA PRO A 55 1.33 -11.11 1.31
C PRO A 55 1.21 -10.68 2.78
N GLU A 56 2.35 -10.51 3.45
CA GLU A 56 2.45 -10.16 4.88
C GLU A 56 2.69 -8.68 5.14
N ALA A 57 2.59 -7.80 4.13
CA ALA A 57 2.69 -6.35 4.31
C ALA A 57 1.63 -5.88 5.31
N SER A 58 2.06 -5.84 6.57
CA SER A 58 1.22 -5.74 7.75
C SER A 58 0.72 -4.32 7.90
N GLY A 59 -0.47 -4.06 7.35
CA GLY A 59 -1.30 -2.94 7.77
C GLY A 59 -0.90 -1.56 7.24
N LYS A 60 -1.89 -0.96 6.58
CA LYS A 60 -2.23 0.47 6.63
C LYS A 60 -1.25 1.51 6.07
N THR A 61 -0.08 1.17 5.57
CA THR A 61 0.74 2.18 4.88
C THR A 61 0.54 2.07 3.38
N ARG A 62 -0.37 2.88 2.83
CA ARG A 62 -0.48 3.10 1.38
C ARG A 62 0.90 3.45 0.82
N ASN A 63 1.19 3.00 -0.40
CA ASN A 63 2.38 3.47 -1.09
C ASN A 63 2.34 5.02 -1.11
N LYS A 64 3.42 5.66 -0.67
CA LYS A 64 3.48 7.13 -0.51
C LYS A 64 3.79 7.86 -1.81
N ILE A 65 3.94 7.12 -2.90
CA ILE A 65 4.16 7.63 -4.24
C ILE A 65 2.80 7.96 -4.84
N HIS A 66 2.66 9.19 -5.32
CA HIS A 66 1.47 9.66 -6.03
C HIS A 66 1.82 9.77 -7.51
N LEU A 67 1.04 9.11 -8.37
CA LEU A 67 1.22 9.18 -9.82
C LEU A 67 0.19 10.13 -10.42
N ASP A 68 0.65 11.09 -11.22
CA ASP A 68 -0.20 12.03 -11.93
C ASP A 68 -0.30 11.63 -13.40
N LEU A 69 -1.52 11.35 -13.85
CA LEU A 69 -1.84 10.93 -15.21
C LEU A 69 -2.49 12.06 -15.98
N VAL A 70 -2.26 12.09 -17.29
CA VAL A 70 -2.93 12.98 -18.24
C VAL A 70 -3.48 12.12 -19.35
N ALA A 71 -4.74 12.36 -19.73
CA ALA A 71 -5.35 11.69 -20.87
C ALA A 71 -4.62 12.09 -22.17
N THR A 72 -4.27 11.12 -23.02
CA THR A 72 -3.45 11.39 -24.23
C THR A 72 -4.28 11.51 -25.50
N ASP A 73 -5.45 10.89 -25.56
CA ASP A 73 -6.28 10.74 -26.76
C ASP A 73 -7.77 11.12 -26.52
N THR A 74 -8.11 11.57 -25.31
CA THR A 74 -9.47 11.92 -24.94
C THR A 74 -9.51 13.02 -23.88
N ASP A 75 -10.70 13.52 -23.57
CA ASP A 75 -10.90 14.51 -22.52
C ASP A 75 -10.88 13.86 -21.12
N GLN A 76 -10.56 14.66 -20.10
CA GLN A 76 -10.45 14.21 -18.71
C GLN A 76 -11.69 13.44 -18.22
N GLN A 77 -12.89 13.84 -18.65
CA GLN A 77 -14.13 13.23 -18.17
C GLN A 77 -14.34 11.84 -18.77
N ARG A 78 -14.10 11.68 -20.07
CA ARG A 78 -14.14 10.36 -20.71
C ARG A 78 -13.09 9.42 -20.16
N GLU A 79 -11.90 9.95 -19.89
CA GLU A 79 -10.84 9.17 -19.28
C GLU A 79 -11.20 8.73 -17.86
N LEU A 80 -11.76 9.63 -17.04
CA LEU A 80 -12.27 9.28 -15.71
C LEU A 80 -13.26 8.12 -15.77
N GLU A 81 -14.22 8.15 -16.69
CA GLU A 81 -15.21 7.08 -16.88
C GLU A 81 -14.56 5.76 -17.29
N ARG A 82 -13.53 5.80 -18.16
CA ARG A 82 -12.76 4.62 -18.58
C ARG A 82 -11.99 4.01 -17.40
N LEU A 83 -11.31 4.84 -16.60
CA LEU A 83 -10.54 4.40 -15.45
C LEU A 83 -11.44 3.73 -14.40
N ILE A 84 -12.61 4.32 -14.13
CA ILE A 84 -13.62 3.73 -13.24
C ILE A 84 -14.07 2.37 -13.78
N GLY A 85 -14.34 2.26 -15.09
CA GLY A 85 -14.69 1.00 -15.74
C GLY A 85 -13.61 -0.09 -15.68
N HIS A 86 -12.36 0.28 -15.38
CA HIS A 86 -11.26 -0.66 -15.16
C HIS A 86 -11.01 -1.00 -13.69
N GLY A 87 -11.79 -0.44 -12.76
CA GLY A 87 -11.69 -0.71 -11.33
C GLY A 87 -11.05 0.41 -10.51
N ALA A 88 -10.82 1.59 -11.09
CA ALA A 88 -10.40 2.75 -10.31
C ALA A 88 -11.56 3.24 -9.43
N ARG A 89 -11.28 3.64 -8.19
CA ARG A 89 -12.28 4.16 -7.25
C ARG A 89 -12.07 5.65 -6.99
N PRO A 90 -13.05 6.52 -7.27
CA PRO A 90 -12.97 7.94 -6.91
C PRO A 90 -12.88 8.15 -5.39
N LEU A 91 -12.02 9.07 -4.97
CA LEU A 91 -11.88 9.46 -3.57
C LEU A 91 -12.60 10.80 -3.34
N ALA A 92 -13.63 10.77 -2.48
CA ALA A 92 -14.60 11.86 -2.30
C ALA A 92 -14.05 13.22 -1.83
N LEU A 93 -12.78 13.27 -1.42
CA LEU A 93 -12.11 14.48 -0.90
C LEU A 93 -10.97 14.97 -1.79
N GLY A 94 -10.69 14.33 -2.92
CA GLY A 94 -9.45 14.58 -3.66
C GLY A 94 -9.60 15.33 -4.99
N ASP A 95 -10.81 15.73 -5.39
CA ASP A 95 -10.94 16.65 -6.52
C ASP A 95 -10.43 18.03 -6.11
N GLY A 96 -9.52 18.59 -6.90
CA GLY A 96 -8.92 19.90 -6.60
C GLY A 96 -8.64 20.70 -7.86
N GLU A 97 -8.52 22.01 -7.66
CA GLU A 97 -8.05 22.96 -8.66
C GLU A 97 -6.80 23.63 -8.09
N GLY A 98 -5.68 23.47 -8.78
CA GLY A 98 -4.38 23.97 -8.33
C GLY A 98 -4.10 25.36 -8.87
N ASP A 99 -2.99 25.93 -8.38
CA ASP A 99 -2.45 27.17 -8.92
C ASP A 99 -2.21 27.01 -10.42
N GLY A 100 -2.71 27.95 -11.22
CA GLY A 100 -2.63 27.89 -12.69
C GLY A 100 -3.80 27.19 -13.39
N GLY A 101 -4.86 26.78 -12.66
CA GLY A 101 -6.10 26.27 -13.26
C GLY A 101 -6.08 24.79 -13.63
N VAL A 102 -5.08 24.04 -13.15
CA VAL A 102 -5.02 22.58 -13.33
C VAL A 102 -6.05 21.92 -12.42
N SER A 103 -7.09 21.32 -13.00
CA SER A 103 -8.08 20.54 -12.26
C SER A 103 -7.73 19.04 -12.29
N TRP A 104 -7.93 18.33 -11.20
CA TRP A 104 -7.66 16.88 -11.13
C TRP A 104 -8.74 16.10 -10.38
N HIS A 105 -8.78 14.79 -10.65
CA HIS A 105 -9.51 13.79 -9.89
C HIS A 105 -8.55 12.88 -9.16
N VAL A 106 -8.70 12.71 -7.84
CA VAL A 106 -7.96 11.69 -7.10
C VAL A 106 -8.74 10.38 -7.13
N LEU A 107 -8.05 9.34 -7.57
CA LEU A 107 -8.54 7.98 -7.70
C LEU A 107 -7.68 7.03 -6.86
N ALA A 108 -8.24 5.87 -6.55
CA ALA A 108 -7.51 4.76 -5.97
C ALA A 108 -7.51 3.57 -6.94
N ASP A 109 -6.38 2.90 -7.04
CA ASP A 109 -6.27 1.60 -7.73
C ASP A 109 -6.99 0.49 -6.92
N PRO A 110 -7.07 -0.76 -7.43
CA PRO A 110 -7.74 -1.86 -6.74
C PRO A 110 -7.20 -2.17 -5.33
N GLU A 111 -5.97 -1.79 -5.01
CA GLU A 111 -5.37 -1.99 -3.70
C GLU A 111 -5.43 -0.75 -2.80
N GLY A 112 -5.94 0.37 -3.31
CA GLY A 112 -6.09 1.61 -2.56
C GLY A 112 -4.92 2.58 -2.70
N ASN A 113 -3.99 2.36 -3.64
CA ASN A 113 -2.94 3.33 -3.92
C ASN A 113 -3.53 4.52 -4.67
N GLU A 114 -3.18 5.73 -4.23
CA GLU A 114 -3.76 6.97 -4.75
C GLU A 114 -2.99 7.48 -5.97
N PHE A 115 -3.74 7.96 -6.96
CA PHE A 115 -3.19 8.59 -8.17
C PHE A 115 -4.15 9.69 -8.64
N CYS A 116 -3.65 10.67 -9.39
CA CYS A 116 -4.47 11.74 -9.96
C CYS A 116 -4.66 11.55 -11.46
N LEU A 117 -5.85 11.91 -11.95
CA LEU A 117 -6.09 12.22 -13.35
C LEU A 117 -6.20 13.74 -13.51
N LEU A 118 -5.19 14.35 -14.12
CA LEU A 118 -5.12 15.79 -14.39
C LEU A 118 -5.87 16.12 -15.69
N ARG A 119 -6.46 17.33 -15.76
CA ARG A 119 -7.09 17.86 -16.99
C ARG A 119 -6.06 18.20 -18.03
N ASP A 120 -5.02 18.90 -17.58
CA ASP A 120 -3.88 19.33 -18.34
C ASP A 120 -2.66 19.19 -17.43
N ALA A 121 -1.57 18.62 -17.93
CA ALA A 121 -0.26 19.01 -17.45
C ALA A 121 0.35 19.85 -18.55
N GLU A 122 0.78 21.08 -18.26
CA GLU A 122 1.68 21.73 -19.21
C GLU A 122 2.84 20.76 -19.45
N PRO A 123 3.10 20.34 -20.70
CA PRO A 123 4.22 19.47 -20.98
C PRO A 123 5.44 20.18 -20.42
N LEU A 124 6.20 19.49 -19.57
CA LEU A 124 7.41 20.04 -18.97
C LEU A 124 8.22 20.64 -20.11
N ALA A 125 8.22 21.98 -20.21
CA ALA A 125 8.85 22.66 -21.32
C ALA A 125 10.27 22.13 -21.37
N ALA A 126 10.69 21.63 -22.54
CA ALA A 126 12.06 21.21 -22.72
C ALA A 126 12.93 22.36 -22.17
N PRO A 127 13.87 22.09 -21.25
CA PRO A 127 14.70 23.16 -20.71
C PRO A 127 15.27 23.93 -21.90
N PRO A 128 15.20 25.27 -21.90
CA PRO A 128 15.62 26.05 -23.06
C PRO A 128 17.02 25.58 -23.46
N ALA A 129 17.16 25.13 -24.70
CA ALA A 129 18.44 24.72 -25.24
C ALA A 129 19.36 25.95 -25.14
N SER A 130 20.32 25.87 -24.22
CA SER A 130 21.13 26.99 -23.74
C SER A 130 20.33 28.10 -23.05
N ALA A 131 20.14 27.95 -21.73
CA ALA A 131 20.15 29.14 -20.88
C ALA A 131 21.46 29.91 -21.18
N PRO A 132 21.41 31.25 -21.40
CA PRO A 132 22.65 32.02 -21.40
C PRO A 132 23.35 31.79 -20.06
N GLU A 133 24.65 31.52 -20.10
CA GLU A 133 25.46 31.48 -18.87
C GLU A 133 25.15 32.74 -18.07
N PRO A 134 24.88 32.64 -16.75
CA PRO A 134 24.58 33.83 -15.97
C PRO A 134 25.79 34.77 -16.06
N GLU A 135 25.59 35.91 -16.73
CA GLU A 135 26.53 37.01 -16.67
C GLU A 135 26.73 37.31 -15.19
N SER A 136 27.98 37.16 -14.73
CA SER A 136 28.37 37.15 -13.32
C SER A 136 27.59 38.18 -12.52
N ALA A 137 26.62 37.72 -11.73
CA ALA A 137 25.97 38.56 -10.75
C ALA A 137 27.06 39.14 -9.82
N PRO A 138 27.04 40.43 -9.49
CA PRO A 138 27.96 40.96 -8.49
C PRO A 138 27.72 40.20 -7.17
N GLU A 139 28.82 39.80 -6.51
CA GLU A 139 28.76 39.15 -5.21
C GLU A 139 27.85 39.95 -4.27
N PRO A 140 26.94 39.31 -3.51
CA PRO A 140 26.09 40.03 -2.58
C PRO A 140 26.97 40.69 -1.51
N GLU A 141 26.86 42.00 -1.35
CA GLU A 141 27.46 42.71 -0.21
C GLU A 141 27.01 42.01 1.07
N LEU A 142 27.99 41.59 1.86
CA LEU A 142 27.80 40.91 3.13
C LEU A 142 26.90 41.79 4.01
N ALA A 143 25.66 41.36 4.24
CA ALA A 143 24.77 42.02 5.19
C ALA A 143 25.49 42.11 6.55
N PRO A 144 25.42 43.25 7.27
CA PRO A 144 26.05 43.36 8.57
C PRO A 144 25.46 42.33 9.53
N LYS A 145 26.36 41.61 10.21
CA LYS A 145 26.06 40.52 11.14
C LYS A 145 25.08 41.01 12.23
N PRO A 146 24.00 40.27 12.54
CA PRO A 146 23.05 40.68 13.56
C PRO A 146 23.75 40.74 14.93
N GLU A 147 23.55 41.85 15.63
CA GLU A 147 24.08 42.07 16.98
C GLU A 147 23.37 41.14 17.96
N LEU A 148 24.16 40.41 18.76
CA LEU A 148 23.68 39.39 19.69
C LEU A 148 22.78 40.05 20.74
N ALA A 149 21.52 39.61 20.87
CA ALA A 149 20.66 40.03 21.97
C ALA A 149 21.29 39.61 23.32
N PRO A 150 21.16 40.41 24.40
CA PRO A 150 21.71 40.03 25.69
C PRO A 150 20.99 38.81 26.27
N GLU A 151 21.76 37.90 26.86
CA GLU A 151 21.26 36.67 27.48
C GLU A 151 20.29 36.97 28.65
N PRO A 152 19.20 36.20 28.80
CA PRO A 152 18.26 36.39 29.90
C PRO A 152 18.91 36.01 31.24
N ALA A 153 18.70 36.84 32.27
CA ALA A 153 19.22 36.58 33.61
C ALA A 153 18.64 35.27 34.20
N LEU A 154 19.52 34.38 34.65
CA LEU A 154 19.15 33.15 35.38
C LEU A 154 18.39 33.51 36.67
N ALA A 155 17.24 32.86 36.88
CA ALA A 155 16.59 32.82 38.19
C ALA A 155 17.45 32.01 39.19
N PRO A 156 17.42 32.32 40.50
CA PRO A 156 18.20 31.57 41.48
C PRO A 156 17.66 30.14 41.66
N GLU A 157 18.59 29.18 41.78
CA GLU A 157 18.28 27.75 41.96
C GLU A 157 17.64 27.47 43.33
N PRO A 158 16.66 26.56 43.43
CA PRO A 158 16.07 26.16 44.69
C PRO A 158 17.03 25.30 45.52
N GLU A 159 17.10 25.57 46.82
CA GLU A 159 17.95 24.87 47.79
C GLU A 159 17.50 23.40 47.96
N LEU A 160 18.39 22.44 47.67
CA LEU A 160 18.13 21.01 47.84
C LEU A 160 18.02 20.65 49.32
N ALA A 161 16.97 19.92 49.70
CA ALA A 161 16.87 19.26 51.01
C ALA A 161 17.97 18.18 51.16
N PRO A 162 18.49 17.93 52.38
CA PRO A 162 19.54 16.94 52.60
C PRO A 162 19.04 15.51 52.36
N GLU A 163 19.88 14.70 51.70
CA GLU A 163 19.61 13.28 51.40
C GLU A 163 19.59 12.41 52.68
N PRO A 164 18.71 11.40 52.77
CA PRO A 164 18.68 10.48 53.90
C PRO A 164 19.85 9.48 53.86
N GLU A 165 20.41 9.15 55.04
CA GLU A 165 21.50 8.18 55.17
C GLU A 165 21.12 6.77 54.67
N PRO A 166 22.04 6.04 54.00
CA PRO A 166 21.78 4.71 53.49
C PRO A 166 21.75 3.65 54.61
N ALA A 167 20.76 2.76 54.55
CA ALA A 167 20.63 1.62 55.46
C ALA A 167 21.74 0.57 55.23
N PRO A 168 22.13 -0.22 56.25
CA PRO A 168 23.16 -1.25 56.11
C PRO A 168 22.68 -2.44 55.25
N ILE A 169 23.56 -2.90 54.37
CA ILE A 169 23.34 -4.03 53.45
C ILE A 169 23.55 -5.35 54.21
N PRO A 170 22.62 -6.33 54.15
CA PRO A 170 22.84 -7.64 54.76
C PRO A 170 23.77 -8.53 53.92
N ASP A 171 24.57 -9.35 54.61
CA ASP A 171 25.57 -10.27 54.02
C ASP A 171 24.96 -11.26 53.01
N ALA A 172 25.70 -11.45 51.92
CA ALA A 172 25.33 -12.30 50.79
C ALA A 172 25.12 -13.76 51.19
N VAL A 173 23.90 -14.27 51.00
CA VAL A 173 23.64 -15.71 51.00
C VAL A 173 24.13 -16.28 49.67
N ARG A 174 25.15 -17.14 49.77
CA ARG A 174 25.77 -17.87 48.67
C ARG A 174 24.80 -18.92 48.15
N THR A 175 24.13 -18.66 47.03
CA THR A 175 23.37 -19.68 46.30
C THR A 175 24.33 -20.53 45.49
N GLU A 176 24.36 -21.84 45.76
CA GLU A 176 25.18 -22.80 45.05
C GLU A 176 24.70 -22.98 43.61
N PHE A 177 25.64 -22.96 42.68
CA PHE A 177 25.44 -23.18 41.26
C PHE A 177 25.26 -24.69 41.02
N VAL A 178 24.08 -25.11 40.57
CA VAL A 178 23.80 -26.50 40.19
C VAL A 178 24.25 -26.71 38.76
N ASP A 179 25.15 -27.67 38.53
CA ASP A 179 25.62 -28.07 37.20
C ASP A 179 24.47 -28.60 36.32
N PRO A 180 24.40 -28.20 35.03
CA PRO A 180 23.46 -28.80 34.09
C PRO A 180 23.89 -30.23 33.71
N ALA A 181 22.93 -31.17 33.74
CA ALA A 181 23.12 -32.56 33.33
C ALA A 181 23.47 -32.68 31.82
N PRO A 182 24.24 -33.72 31.41
CA PRO A 182 24.67 -33.87 30.03
C PRO A 182 23.52 -34.32 29.11
N VAL A 183 23.41 -33.66 27.96
CA VAL A 183 22.52 -34.05 26.85
C VAL A 183 23.07 -35.32 26.21
N ALA A 184 22.30 -36.39 26.22
CA ALA A 184 22.61 -37.64 25.52
C ALA A 184 22.54 -37.42 24.00
N ALA A 185 23.59 -37.83 23.31
CA ALA A 185 23.64 -37.90 21.85
C ALA A 185 22.63 -38.96 21.36
N VAL A 186 21.62 -38.53 20.61
CA VAL A 186 20.79 -39.46 19.83
C VAL A 186 21.47 -39.66 18.48
N GLN A 187 21.76 -40.93 18.20
CA GLN A 187 22.40 -41.38 16.98
C GLN A 187 21.40 -41.39 15.83
N SER A 188 21.89 -40.96 14.67
CA SER A 188 21.21 -41.05 13.38
C SER A 188 21.10 -42.52 12.96
N GLU A 189 19.87 -43.02 12.83
CA GLU A 189 19.62 -44.30 12.15
C GLU A 189 18.85 -44.03 10.85
N SER A 190 19.52 -44.36 9.75
CA SER A 190 19.03 -44.31 8.38
C SER A 190 17.87 -45.29 8.19
N THR A 191 16.77 -44.85 7.60
CA THR A 191 15.74 -45.75 7.06
C THR A 191 15.65 -45.56 5.55
N GLU A 192 16.01 -46.61 4.82
CA GLU A 192 15.86 -46.75 3.36
C GLU A 192 14.38 -46.93 2.97
N PRO A 193 13.98 -46.59 1.73
CA PRO A 193 12.60 -46.71 1.27
C PRO A 193 12.32 -48.14 0.81
N SER A 194 11.22 -48.74 1.28
CA SER A 194 10.73 -50.02 0.79
C SER A 194 9.57 -49.86 -0.19
N GLU A 195 9.60 -50.77 -1.14
CA GLU A 195 8.93 -50.86 -2.42
C GLU A 195 7.44 -51.27 -2.33
N SER A 196 6.71 -50.88 -3.37
CA SER A 196 5.35 -51.25 -3.76
C SER A 196 5.01 -52.73 -3.59
N THR A 197 3.79 -53.04 -3.11
CA THR A 197 3.02 -54.22 -3.53
C THR A 197 1.51 -53.94 -3.37
N GLU A 198 0.76 -54.51 -4.32
CA GLU A 198 -0.60 -54.27 -4.81
C GLU A 198 -1.77 -54.82 -3.93
N PRO A 199 -3.05 -54.69 -4.35
CA PRO A 199 -4.21 -54.43 -3.49
C PRO A 199 -4.98 -55.70 -3.06
N SER A 200 -5.98 -55.54 -2.19
CA SER A 200 -6.99 -56.58 -1.93
C SER A 200 -8.38 -56.00 -1.69
N GLU A 201 -9.32 -56.54 -2.48
CA GLU A 201 -10.77 -56.38 -2.43
C GLU A 201 -11.42 -56.90 -1.15
N SER A 202 -12.57 -56.32 -0.79
CA SER A 202 -13.77 -56.96 -0.20
C SER A 202 -14.84 -55.85 -0.04
N THR A 203 -15.78 -55.67 -0.98
CA THR A 203 -17.11 -56.30 -1.05
C THR A 203 -18.02 -56.03 0.17
N GLU A 204 -18.91 -55.05 -0.03
CA GLU A 204 -20.36 -55.09 0.18
C GLU A 204 -20.93 -55.53 1.54
N GLN A 205 -21.70 -54.63 2.20
CA GLN A 205 -23.10 -54.89 2.57
C GLN A 205 -23.81 -53.66 3.16
N ARG A 206 -25.09 -53.53 2.77
CA ARG A 206 -26.09 -52.53 3.17
C ARG A 206 -26.89 -53.03 4.38
N GLU A 207 -27.29 -52.14 5.28
CA GLU A 207 -28.59 -52.15 6.02
C GLU A 207 -28.70 -50.83 6.83
N SER A 208 -29.44 -49.81 6.38
CA SER A 208 -30.83 -49.46 6.78
C SER A 208 -31.13 -49.62 8.27
N THR A 209 -31.40 -48.52 9.00
CA THR A 209 -32.44 -48.40 10.06
C THR A 209 -32.59 -46.92 10.49
N GLU A 210 -33.73 -46.33 10.08
CA GLU A 210 -34.70 -45.56 10.88
C GLU A 210 -34.27 -44.31 11.69
N GLN A 211 -34.83 -43.16 11.31
CA GLN A 211 -35.05 -41.98 12.15
C GLN A 211 -36.27 -42.21 13.07
N PRO A 212 -36.39 -41.43 14.17
CA PRO A 212 -37.53 -40.50 14.18
C PRO A 212 -37.22 -39.11 14.76
N GLU A 213 -38.24 -38.26 14.64
CA GLU A 213 -38.30 -36.80 14.62
C GLU A 213 -38.05 -36.05 15.96
N THR A 214 -37.53 -34.82 15.77
CA THR A 214 -37.65 -33.49 16.42
C THR A 214 -38.44 -33.31 17.74
N PRO A 215 -38.09 -32.28 18.57
CA PRO A 215 -38.77 -30.97 18.41
C PRO A 215 -37.86 -29.72 18.57
N GLU A 216 -38.29 -28.67 17.88
CA GLU A 216 -37.78 -27.29 17.85
C GLU A 216 -37.67 -26.61 19.23
N GLN A 217 -36.68 -25.71 19.40
CA GLN A 217 -36.86 -24.35 19.95
C GLN A 217 -35.75 -23.39 19.43
N PRO A 218 -36.03 -22.08 19.27
CA PRO A 218 -35.16 -21.15 18.54
C PRO A 218 -34.27 -20.33 19.48
N GLU A 219 -32.97 -20.31 19.23
CA GLU A 219 -32.06 -19.32 19.84
C GLU A 219 -31.52 -18.34 18.80
N SER A 220 -32.07 -17.13 18.91
CA SER A 220 -31.57 -15.88 18.38
C SER A 220 -30.09 -15.68 18.72
N THR A 221 -29.24 -15.59 17.70
CA THR A 221 -27.95 -14.89 17.83
C THR A 221 -27.71 -14.07 16.57
N ALA A 222 -27.88 -12.75 16.70
CA ALA A 222 -27.53 -11.79 15.68
C ALA A 222 -26.01 -11.77 15.44
N GLN A 223 -25.59 -12.04 14.21
CA GLN A 223 -24.23 -11.76 13.73
C GLN A 223 -24.19 -10.33 13.16
N PRO A 224 -23.06 -9.61 13.28
CA PRO A 224 -22.91 -8.30 12.67
C PRO A 224 -22.74 -8.46 11.15
N GLU A 225 -23.57 -7.77 10.38
CA GLU A 225 -23.55 -7.78 8.92
C GLU A 225 -22.20 -7.29 8.39
N THR A 226 -21.56 -8.13 7.58
CA THR A 226 -20.40 -7.79 6.76
C THR A 226 -20.92 -7.00 5.55
N PRO A 227 -20.30 -5.88 5.12
CA PRO A 227 -20.81 -5.15 3.97
C PRO A 227 -20.64 -6.00 2.71
N GLU A 228 -21.77 -6.48 2.19
CA GLU A 228 -21.86 -7.28 0.96
C GLU A 228 -21.22 -6.52 -0.21
N GLN A 229 -20.28 -7.17 -0.89
CA GLN A 229 -19.83 -6.77 -2.21
C GLN A 229 -20.96 -7.09 -3.22
N PRO A 230 -21.22 -6.26 -4.25
CA PRO A 230 -22.29 -6.54 -5.19
C PRO A 230 -22.00 -7.81 -5.99
N GLU A 231 -22.85 -8.82 -5.83
CA GLU A 231 -22.72 -10.18 -6.37
C GLU A 231 -23.30 -10.38 -7.78
N SER A 232 -23.60 -9.31 -8.54
CA SER A 232 -23.96 -9.46 -9.96
C SER A 232 -23.40 -8.36 -10.87
N ALA A 233 -23.10 -8.72 -12.12
CA ALA A 233 -22.60 -7.79 -13.14
C ALA A 233 -23.59 -6.63 -13.40
N GLU A 234 -24.91 -6.89 -13.27
CA GLU A 234 -25.93 -5.85 -13.35
C GLU A 234 -25.84 -4.87 -12.16
N GLN A 235 -25.58 -5.36 -10.95
CA GLN A 235 -25.39 -4.50 -9.77
C GLN A 235 -24.11 -3.65 -9.89
N HIS A 236 -23.04 -4.21 -10.49
CA HIS A 236 -21.84 -3.45 -10.80
C HIS A 236 -22.12 -2.35 -11.83
N GLU A 237 -22.84 -2.66 -12.91
CA GLU A 237 -23.18 -1.70 -13.94
C GLU A 237 -24.14 -0.61 -13.44
N GLU A 238 -25.07 -0.97 -12.55
CA GLU A 238 -25.95 -0.02 -11.87
C GLU A 238 -25.18 0.87 -10.89
N ALA A 239 -24.24 0.32 -10.12
CA ALA A 239 -23.36 1.10 -9.24
C ALA A 239 -22.48 2.08 -10.04
N VAL A 240 -21.93 1.64 -11.18
CA VAL A 240 -21.17 2.51 -12.10
C VAL A 240 -22.08 3.61 -12.68
N SER A 241 -23.34 3.28 -13.00
CA SER A 241 -24.32 4.25 -13.50
C SER A 241 -24.68 5.31 -12.45
N GLN A 242 -24.98 4.90 -11.21
CA GLN A 242 -25.28 5.81 -10.11
C GLN A 242 -24.09 6.73 -9.78
N LEU A 243 -22.87 6.19 -9.82
CA LEU A 243 -21.64 6.97 -9.66
C LEU A 243 -21.45 8.00 -10.78
N ARG A 244 -21.74 7.63 -12.04
CA ARG A 244 -21.73 8.57 -13.18
C ARG A 244 -22.73 9.72 -12.99
N GLU A 245 -23.94 9.43 -12.53
CA GLU A 245 -24.93 10.49 -12.24
C GLU A 245 -24.49 11.40 -11.10
N MET A 246 -23.91 10.84 -10.04
CA MET A 246 -23.38 11.63 -8.92
C MET A 246 -22.27 12.58 -9.36
N ILE A 247 -21.32 12.11 -10.17
CA ILE A 247 -20.23 12.94 -10.70
C ILE A 247 -20.80 14.07 -11.57
N ARG A 248 -21.75 13.74 -12.47
CA ARG A 248 -22.41 14.74 -13.33
C ARG A 248 -23.15 15.80 -12.51
N ALA A 249 -23.91 15.38 -11.48
CA ALA A 249 -24.67 16.28 -10.62
C ALA A 249 -23.75 17.23 -9.82
N ARG A 250 -22.58 16.75 -9.40
CA ARG A 250 -21.58 17.56 -8.68
C ARG A 250 -20.96 18.64 -9.57
N MET A 251 -20.67 18.33 -10.83
CA MET A 251 -20.10 19.30 -11.78
C MET A 251 -21.05 20.42 -12.20
N HIS A 252 -22.37 20.21 -12.12
CA HIS A 252 -23.36 21.25 -12.43
C HIS A 252 -23.66 22.20 -11.26
N ARG A 253 -23.19 21.90 -10.05
CA ARG A 253 -23.42 22.73 -8.85
C ARG A 253 -22.38 23.82 -8.62
N THR A 254 -21.31 23.85 -9.42
CA THR A 254 -20.14 24.74 -9.28
C THR A 254 -20.07 25.85 -10.35
N LYS A 255 -21.21 26.28 -10.90
CA LYS A 255 -21.33 27.53 -11.68
C LYS A 255 -22.10 28.57 -10.89
#